data_AF-A0A9D2ZQ70-F1
#
_entry.id   AF-A0A9D2ZQ70-F1
#
_cell.length_a   1.000
_cell.length_b   1.000
_cell.length_c   1.000
_cell.angle_alpha   90.00
_cell.angle_beta   90.00
_cell.angle_gamma   90.00
#
_symmetry.space_group_name_H-M   'P 1'
#
loop_
_entity.id
_entity.type
_entity.pdbx_description
1 polymer ?
#
loop_
_entity_poly.entity_id
_entity_poly.type
_entity_poly.pdbx_seq_one_letter_code
_entity_poly.pdbx_strand_id
1 'polypeptide(L)'
;MRLASIARKAHPVSAVFLLAMLAYGVVGVLWGLWHPTVDVEVTANGALDPVPGTEDASFVGFACFVIVSGLLAFAVAGWSFLTKPRGPAMMVWTTLVVFSGTWWAFAIGARITSWMNTLPEGHPAPGDVIHLASADISLTALLLPMTIALVFYWCASVMSDSETFSDSAASAEN
;
A
#
# COMPACT_ATOMS: atom_id res chain seq x y z
N MET A 1 31.27 -15.79 -16.59
CA MET A 1 30.47 -14.89 -17.46
C MET A 1 29.00 -14.71 -17.00
N ARG A 2 28.35 -15.71 -16.35
CA ARG A 2 26.95 -15.63 -15.89
C ARG A 2 26.65 -14.61 -14.75
N LEU A 3 27.59 -14.35 -13.85
CA LEU A 3 27.38 -13.38 -12.74
C LEU A 3 27.23 -11.94 -13.24
N ALA A 4 28.01 -11.55 -14.26
CA ALA A 4 27.96 -10.21 -14.84
C ALA A 4 26.71 -9.94 -15.70
N SER A 5 26.02 -10.99 -16.18
CA SER A 5 24.74 -10.86 -16.88
C SER A 5 23.56 -10.81 -15.92
N ILE A 6 23.60 -11.59 -14.82
CA ILE A 6 22.62 -11.52 -13.72
C ILE A 6 22.63 -10.13 -13.08
N ALA A 7 23.81 -9.58 -12.76
CA ALA A 7 23.93 -8.23 -12.19
C ALA A 7 23.35 -7.17 -13.14
N ARG A 8 23.63 -7.25 -14.45
CA ARG A 8 23.10 -6.31 -15.46
C ARG A 8 21.58 -6.37 -15.62
N LYS A 9 20.99 -7.56 -15.58
CA LYS A 9 19.52 -7.75 -15.61
C LYS A 9 18.85 -7.39 -14.29
N ALA A 10 19.56 -7.51 -13.16
CA ALA A 10 19.03 -7.16 -11.84
C ALA A 10 18.88 -5.65 -11.62
N HIS A 11 19.82 -4.84 -12.13
CA HIS A 11 19.79 -3.37 -12.01
C HIS A 11 18.45 -2.70 -12.37
N PRO A 12 17.80 -3.02 -13.51
CA PRO A 12 16.52 -2.41 -13.86
C PRO A 12 15.34 -2.92 -13.03
N VAL A 13 15.37 -4.16 -12.53
CA VAL A 13 14.26 -4.77 -11.77
C VAL A 13 14.29 -4.30 -10.31
N SER A 14 15.47 -4.22 -9.71
CA SER A 14 15.65 -3.69 -8.35
C SER A 14 15.27 -2.21 -8.24
N ALA A 15 15.45 -1.43 -9.31
CA ALA A 15 15.02 -0.03 -9.34
C ALA A 15 13.49 0.11 -9.16
N VAL A 16 12.69 -0.76 -9.79
CA VAL A 16 11.22 -0.74 -9.63
C VAL A 16 10.85 -1.05 -8.19
N PHE A 17 11.50 -2.05 -7.59
CA PHE A 17 11.28 -2.39 -6.19
C PHE A 17 11.62 -1.22 -5.27
N LEU A 18 12.81 -0.64 -5.40
CA LEU A 18 13.27 0.46 -4.54
C LEU A 18 12.37 1.70 -4.66
N LEU A 19 12.03 2.08 -5.90
CA LEU A 19 11.21 3.26 -6.14
C LEU A 19 9.75 3.03 -5.73
N ALA A 20 9.21 1.82 -5.92
CA ALA A 20 7.91 1.46 -5.39
C ALA A 20 7.92 1.49 -3.85
N MET A 21 8.89 0.85 -3.17
CA MET A 21 8.98 0.88 -1.71
C MET A 21 9.06 2.30 -1.17
N LEU A 22 9.84 3.17 -1.83
CA LEU A 22 9.97 4.57 -1.44
C LEU A 22 8.65 5.34 -1.64
N ALA A 23 7.98 5.17 -2.78
CA ALA A 23 6.70 5.81 -3.05
C ALA A 23 5.61 5.34 -2.07
N TYR A 24 5.52 4.04 -1.80
CA TYR A 24 4.62 3.48 -0.81
C TYR A 24 4.97 3.95 0.61
N GLY A 25 6.25 4.06 0.94
CA GLY A 25 6.70 4.63 2.22
C GLY A 25 6.21 6.06 2.40
N VAL A 26 6.34 6.91 1.39
CA VAL A 26 5.80 8.29 1.42
C VAL A 26 4.29 8.29 1.60
N VAL A 27 3.56 7.44 0.88
CA VAL A 27 2.11 7.29 1.06
C VAL A 27 1.77 6.87 2.49
N GLY A 28 2.50 5.92 3.06
CA GLY A 28 2.33 5.48 4.45
C GLY A 28 2.55 6.62 5.45
N VAL A 29 3.59 7.43 5.25
CA VAL A 29 3.86 8.61 6.08
C VAL A 29 2.70 9.61 5.99
N LEU A 30 2.32 10.00 4.77
CA LEU A 30 1.25 10.97 4.56
C LEU A 30 -0.08 10.49 5.12
N TRP A 31 -0.38 9.20 4.94
CA TRP A 31 -1.59 8.59 5.47
C TRP A 31 -1.59 8.57 7.00
N GLY A 32 -0.47 8.20 7.65
CA GLY A 32 -0.37 8.22 9.11
C GLY A 32 -0.49 9.63 9.71
N LEU A 33 0.10 10.63 9.04
CA LEU A 33 0.03 12.04 9.48
C LEU A 33 -1.38 12.63 9.37
N TRP A 34 -2.14 12.21 8.36
CA TRP A 34 -3.48 12.72 8.09
C TRP A 34 -4.58 11.73 8.46
N HIS A 35 -4.27 10.69 9.25
CA HIS A 35 -5.23 9.66 9.59
C HIS A 35 -6.35 10.26 10.45
N PRO A 36 -7.61 10.26 9.98
CA PRO A 36 -8.72 10.83 10.74
C PRO A 36 -8.96 10.00 12.02
N THR A 37 -9.27 10.69 13.11
CA THR A 37 -9.46 10.11 14.45
C THR A 37 -10.94 10.15 14.84
N VAL A 38 -11.38 9.16 15.62
CA VAL A 38 -12.69 9.20 16.26
C VAL A 38 -12.53 9.89 17.60
N ASP A 39 -13.35 10.91 17.87
CA ASP A 39 -13.33 11.63 19.13
C ASP A 39 -14.36 11.00 20.06
N VAL A 40 -13.95 10.69 21.28
CA VAL A 40 -14.80 10.06 22.29
C VAL A 40 -14.76 10.88 23.55
N GLU A 41 -15.93 11.30 24.04
CA GLU A 41 -16.07 12.05 25.28
C GLU A 41 -16.32 11.10 26.46
N VAL A 42 -15.60 11.32 27.55
CA VAL A 42 -15.80 10.59 28.80
C VAL A 42 -16.97 11.22 29.55
N THR A 43 -18.12 10.55 29.55
CA THR A 43 -19.33 11.04 30.23
C THR A 43 -19.16 11.05 31.75
N ALA A 44 -20.02 11.82 32.45
CA ALA A 44 -20.09 11.87 33.93
C ALA A 44 -20.27 10.50 34.61
N ASN A 45 -20.75 9.50 33.87
CA ASN A 45 -20.97 8.14 34.36
C ASN A 45 -19.77 7.21 34.07
N GLY A 46 -18.69 7.72 33.47
CA GLY A 46 -17.54 6.94 33.03
C GLY A 46 -17.78 6.14 31.75
N ALA A 47 -18.89 6.36 31.05
CA ALA A 47 -19.14 5.79 29.72
C ALA A 47 -18.44 6.61 28.64
N LEU A 48 -18.04 5.94 27.56
CA LEU A 48 -17.39 6.51 26.40
C LEU A 48 -18.43 6.74 25.31
N ASP A 49 -18.84 7.99 25.09
CA ASP A 49 -19.79 8.34 24.03
C ASP A 49 -19.05 8.97 22.83
N PRO A 50 -19.26 8.47 21.60
CA PRO A 50 -18.66 9.04 20.42
C PRO A 50 -19.21 10.44 20.15
N VAL A 51 -18.35 11.38 19.79
CA VAL A 51 -18.77 12.73 19.39
C VAL A 51 -19.47 12.64 18.03
N PRO A 52 -20.73 13.11 17.91
CA PRO A 52 -21.50 13.03 16.67
C PRO A 52 -20.75 13.63 15.47
N GLY A 53 -20.65 12.87 14.38
CA GLY A 53 -19.97 13.30 13.15
C GLY A 53 -18.52 12.84 13.02
N THR A 54 -17.93 12.19 14.03
CA THR A 54 -16.58 11.58 13.94
C THR A 54 -16.62 10.07 13.66
N GLU A 55 -17.81 9.46 13.64
CA GLU A 55 -18.03 8.01 13.55
C GLU A 55 -17.49 7.40 12.24
N ASP A 56 -17.54 8.16 11.14
CA ASP A 56 -17.10 7.72 9.82
C ASP A 56 -15.58 7.83 9.60
N ALA A 57 -14.83 8.39 10.56
CA ALA A 57 -13.39 8.63 10.43
C ALA A 57 -12.63 7.35 10.04
N SER A 58 -12.96 6.22 10.67
CA SER A 58 -12.34 4.91 10.37
C SER A 58 -12.55 4.47 8.91
N PHE A 59 -13.76 4.66 8.37
CA PHE A 59 -14.09 4.31 6.99
C PHE A 59 -13.40 5.24 6.00
N VAL A 60 -13.36 6.55 6.28
CA VAL A 60 -12.67 7.53 5.43
C VAL A 60 -11.16 7.26 5.38
N GLY A 61 -10.54 6.96 6.54
CA GLY A 61 -9.13 6.57 6.63
C GLY A 61 -8.83 5.33 5.79
N PHE A 62 -9.67 4.29 5.91
CA PHE A 62 -9.60 3.08 5.11
C PHE A 62 -9.76 3.36 3.60
N ALA A 63 -10.81 4.07 3.21
CA ALA A 63 -11.12 4.33 1.80
C ALA A 63 -10.00 5.15 1.13
N CYS A 64 -9.49 6.18 1.80
CA CYS A 64 -8.38 6.99 1.32
C CYS A 64 -7.12 6.15 1.11
N PHE A 65 -6.77 5.29 2.08
CA PHE A 65 -5.64 4.37 1.95
C PHE A 65 -5.76 3.49 0.71
N VAL A 66 -6.91 2.84 0.55
CA VAL A 66 -7.18 1.89 -0.53
C VAL A 66 -7.15 2.56 -1.89
N ILE A 67 -7.75 3.74 -2.03
CA ILE A 67 -7.77 4.49 -3.29
C ILE A 67 -6.34 4.91 -3.68
N VAL A 68 -5.59 5.54 -2.76
CA VAL A 68 -4.24 6.05 -3.04
C VAL A 68 -3.26 4.91 -3.34
N SER A 69 -3.27 3.86 -2.52
CA SER A 69 -2.44 2.67 -2.75
C SER A 69 -2.81 1.93 -4.04
N GLY A 70 -4.10 1.84 -4.37
CA GLY A 70 -4.58 1.27 -5.63
C GLY A 70 -4.13 2.06 -6.86
N LEU A 71 -4.17 3.39 -6.82
CA LEU A 71 -3.63 4.25 -7.88
C LEU A 71 -2.12 4.07 -8.04
N LEU A 72 -1.39 3.96 -6.93
CA LEU A 72 0.05 3.71 -6.97
C LEU A 72 0.37 2.31 -7.53
N ALA A 73 -0.42 1.29 -7.17
CA ALA A 73 -0.33 -0.05 -7.73
C ALA A 73 -0.50 -0.04 -9.25
N PHE A 74 -1.49 0.68 -9.76
CA PHE A 74 -1.72 0.86 -11.19
C PHE A 74 -0.50 1.51 -11.88
N ALA A 75 0.03 2.59 -11.29
CA ALA A 75 1.21 3.28 -11.82
C ALA A 75 2.46 2.39 -11.85
N VAL A 76 2.73 1.64 -10.77
CA VAL A 76 3.86 0.70 -10.70
C VAL A 76 3.71 -0.43 -11.71
N ALA A 77 2.49 -0.97 -11.87
CA ALA A 77 2.22 -2.03 -12.85
C ALA A 77 2.40 -1.53 -14.28
N GLY A 78 1.88 -0.34 -14.60
CA GLY A 78 2.08 0.33 -15.89
C GLY A 78 3.55 0.57 -16.18
N TRP A 79 4.29 1.12 -15.23
CA TRP A 79 5.71 1.39 -15.39
C TRP A 79 6.53 0.11 -15.60
N SER A 80 6.27 -0.91 -14.78
CA SER A 80 6.92 -2.22 -14.90
C SER A 80 6.67 -2.82 -16.30
N PHE A 81 5.43 -2.83 -16.76
CA PHE A 81 5.05 -3.37 -18.06
C PHE A 81 5.67 -2.62 -19.26
N LEU A 82 5.80 -1.29 -19.15
CA LEU A 82 6.34 -0.45 -20.22
C LEU A 82 7.86 -0.48 -20.31
N THR A 83 8.57 -0.73 -19.21
CA THR A 83 10.04 -0.54 -19.14
C THR A 83 10.85 -1.80 -18.89
N LYS A 84 10.19 -2.93 -18.62
CA LYS A 84 10.85 -4.21 -18.28
C LYS A 84 10.46 -5.31 -19.27
N PRO A 85 11.28 -6.37 -19.39
CA PRO A 85 10.91 -7.52 -20.21
C PRO A 85 9.55 -8.09 -19.79
N ARG A 86 8.69 -8.37 -20.78
CA ARG A 86 7.32 -8.82 -20.56
C ARG A 86 7.31 -10.34 -20.34
N GLY A 87 6.45 -10.80 -19.43
CA GLY A 87 6.31 -12.22 -19.14
C GLY A 87 5.53 -12.49 -17.84
N PRO A 88 5.08 -13.74 -17.63
CA PRO A 88 4.31 -14.12 -16.45
C PRO A 88 5.14 -14.00 -15.16
N ALA A 89 6.45 -14.23 -15.23
CA ALA A 89 7.35 -14.03 -14.10
C ALA A 89 7.37 -12.56 -13.64
N MET A 90 7.36 -11.60 -14.58
CA MET A 90 7.33 -10.17 -14.25
C MET A 90 5.96 -9.71 -13.74
N MET A 91 4.88 -10.37 -14.16
CA MET A 91 3.54 -10.17 -13.59
C MET A 91 3.53 -10.53 -12.10
N VAL A 92 3.99 -11.74 -11.76
CA VAL A 92 4.07 -12.22 -10.37
C VAL A 92 5.01 -11.33 -9.55
N TRP A 93 6.18 -11.02 -10.09
CA TRP A 93 7.13 -10.12 -9.45
C TRP A 93 6.51 -8.76 -9.13
N THR A 94 5.89 -8.10 -10.10
CA THR A 94 5.28 -6.77 -9.92
C THR A 94 4.15 -6.81 -8.89
N THR A 95 3.37 -7.89 -8.90
CA THR A 95 2.31 -8.14 -7.91
C THR A 95 2.88 -8.24 -6.49
N LEU A 96 3.99 -8.98 -6.31
CA LEU A 96 4.68 -9.08 -5.02
C LEU A 96 5.28 -7.74 -4.59
N VAL A 97 5.87 -6.96 -5.49
CA VAL A 97 6.39 -5.62 -5.19
C VAL A 97 5.26 -4.72 -4.66
N VAL A 98 4.10 -4.71 -5.33
CA VAL A 98 2.94 -3.92 -4.91
C VAL A 98 2.40 -4.40 -3.56
N PHE A 99 2.31 -5.71 -3.34
CA PHE A 99 1.89 -6.27 -2.05
C PHE A 99 2.83 -5.85 -0.92
N SER A 100 4.13 -6.04 -1.10
CA SER A 100 5.14 -5.63 -0.12
C SER A 100 5.13 -4.12 0.13
N GLY A 101 4.89 -3.31 -0.89
CA GLY A 101 4.81 -1.86 -0.77
C GLY A 101 3.58 -1.42 0.00
N THR A 102 2.43 -2.03 -0.30
CA THR A 102 1.18 -1.75 0.41
C THR A 102 1.29 -2.13 1.89
N TRP A 103 1.87 -3.30 2.18
CA TRP A 103 2.17 -3.71 3.55
C TRP A 103 3.11 -2.73 4.26
N TRP A 104 4.17 -2.30 3.58
CA TRP A 104 5.14 -1.34 4.10
C TRP A 104 4.52 0.03 4.40
N ALA A 105 3.69 0.55 3.49
CA ALA A 105 2.94 1.78 3.68
C ALA A 105 2.03 1.71 4.91
N PHE A 106 1.30 0.60 5.05
CA PHE A 106 0.44 0.37 6.21
C PHE A 106 1.24 0.32 7.52
N ALA A 107 2.33 -0.45 7.56
CA ALA A 107 3.16 -0.58 8.75
C ALA A 107 3.75 0.77 9.21
N ILE A 108 4.23 1.59 8.28
CA ILE A 108 4.72 2.95 8.57
C ILE A 108 3.55 3.84 9.05
N GLY A 109 2.44 3.82 8.32
CA GLY A 109 1.28 4.64 8.61
C GLY A 109 0.71 4.36 10.00
N ALA A 110 0.46 3.10 10.32
CA ALA A 110 0.00 2.69 11.64
C ALA A 110 0.99 3.09 12.75
N ARG A 111 2.30 2.99 12.49
CA ARG A 111 3.31 3.44 13.46
C ARG A 111 3.26 4.95 13.69
N ILE A 112 3.06 5.76 12.65
CA ILE A 112 2.94 7.22 12.80
C ILE A 112 1.63 7.58 13.50
N THR A 113 0.52 6.96 13.12
CA THR A 113 -0.79 7.17 13.76
C THR A 113 -0.72 6.88 15.26
N SER A 114 -0.08 5.77 15.66
CA SER A 114 0.12 5.45 17.09
C SER A 114 1.04 6.41 17.83
N TRP A 115 2.02 7.03 17.16
CA TRP A 115 2.88 8.05 17.77
C TRP A 115 2.17 9.39 17.94
N MET A 116 1.26 9.73 17.04
CA MET A 116 0.51 10.99 17.10
C MET A 116 -0.67 10.93 18.08
N ASN A 117 -1.26 9.76 18.28
CA ASN A 117 -2.45 9.56 19.11
C ASN A 117 -2.12 8.75 20.36
N THR A 118 -1.17 9.24 21.15
CA THR A 118 -0.85 8.64 22.46
C THR A 118 -1.97 8.94 23.45
N LEU A 119 -2.47 7.91 24.13
CA LEU A 119 -3.45 8.08 25.22
C LEU A 119 -2.85 8.97 26.32
N PRO A 120 -3.64 9.89 26.91
CA PRO A 120 -3.19 10.69 28.04
C PRO A 120 -2.68 9.80 29.19
N GLU A 121 -1.52 10.13 29.77
CA GLU A 121 -1.02 9.45 30.96
C GLU A 121 -1.89 9.83 32.17
N GLY A 122 -2.83 8.96 32.54
CA GLY A 122 -3.74 9.19 33.67
C GLY A 122 -5.07 8.45 33.52
N HIS A 123 -5.93 8.54 34.54
CA HIS A 123 -7.33 8.13 34.38
C HIS A 123 -8.09 9.32 33.78
N PRO A 124 -8.74 9.17 32.61
CA PRO A 124 -9.50 10.24 31.99
C PRO A 124 -10.56 10.77 32.97
N ALA A 125 -10.62 12.08 33.14
CA ALA A 125 -11.65 12.71 33.94
C ALA A 125 -12.94 12.83 33.10
N PRO A 126 -14.12 12.84 33.74
CA PRO A 126 -15.35 13.15 33.03
C PRO A 126 -15.29 14.54 32.38
N GLY A 127 -15.61 14.61 31.08
CA GLY A 127 -15.45 15.79 30.23
C GLY A 127 -14.18 15.81 29.37
N ASP A 128 -13.27 14.84 29.52
CA ASP A 128 -12.11 14.71 28.64
C ASP A 128 -12.51 14.09 27.29
N VAL A 129 -11.93 14.62 26.20
CA VAL A 129 -12.04 14.07 24.85
C VAL A 129 -10.81 13.24 24.54
N ILE A 130 -11.01 11.96 24.21
CA ILE A 130 -9.97 11.01 23.83
C ILE A 130 -10.05 10.77 22.33
N HIS A 131 -8.90 10.90 21.65
CA HIS A 131 -8.77 10.59 20.24
C HIS A 131 -8.42 9.10 20.07
N LEU A 132 -9.38 8.31 19.60
CA LEU A 132 -9.17 6.91 19.26
C LEU A 132 -8.85 6.79 17.77
N ALA A 133 -7.58 6.51 17.47
CA ALA A 133 -7.16 6.15 16.14
C ALA A 133 -7.11 4.61 16.04
N SER A 134 -8.17 3.98 15.52
CA SER A 134 -8.09 2.56 15.12
C SER A 134 -7.33 2.50 13.80
N ALA A 135 -6.13 1.94 13.82
CA ALA A 135 -5.33 1.65 12.63
C ALA A 135 -5.54 0.20 12.16
N ASP A 136 -6.68 -0.40 12.48
CA ASP A 136 -6.99 -1.76 12.04
C ASP A 136 -7.43 -1.74 10.58
N ILE A 137 -6.62 -2.32 9.70
CA ILE A 137 -7.02 -2.48 8.29
C ILE A 137 -7.46 -3.92 8.06
N SER A 138 -8.58 -4.05 7.34
CA SER A 138 -8.99 -5.34 6.82
C SER A 138 -7.93 -5.89 5.86
N LEU A 139 -7.76 -7.21 5.85
CA LEU A 139 -6.96 -7.90 4.84
C LEU A 139 -7.35 -7.49 3.41
N THR A 140 -8.61 -7.09 3.19
CA THR A 140 -9.10 -6.57 1.92
C THR A 140 -8.34 -5.31 1.47
N ALA A 141 -7.98 -4.39 2.38
CA ALA A 141 -7.21 -3.20 2.03
C ALA A 141 -5.78 -3.52 1.59
N LEU A 142 -5.20 -4.62 2.07
CA LEU A 142 -3.89 -5.12 1.63
C LEU A 142 -3.96 -5.79 0.26
N LEU A 143 -5.02 -6.56 0.02
CA LEU A 143 -5.15 -7.37 -1.20
C LEU A 143 -5.69 -6.58 -2.39
N LEU A 144 -6.43 -5.50 -2.19
CA LEU A 144 -7.01 -4.75 -3.30
C LEU A 144 -5.96 -4.12 -4.22
N PRO A 145 -4.92 -3.40 -3.72
CA PRO A 145 -3.87 -2.86 -4.59
C PRO A 145 -3.10 -3.95 -5.34
N MET A 146 -2.82 -5.08 -4.68
CA MET A 146 -2.23 -6.26 -5.30
C MET A 146 -3.09 -6.78 -6.47
N THR A 147 -4.40 -6.87 -6.25
CA THR A 147 -5.37 -7.33 -7.26
C THR A 147 -5.43 -6.36 -8.44
N ILE A 148 -5.42 -5.05 -8.20
CA ILE A 148 -5.39 -4.03 -9.25
C ILE A 148 -4.14 -4.18 -10.12
N ALA A 149 -2.95 -4.34 -9.52
CA ALA A 149 -1.71 -4.53 -10.26
C ALA A 149 -1.74 -5.79 -11.11
N LEU A 150 -2.24 -6.90 -10.55
CA LEU A 150 -2.37 -8.18 -11.25
C LEU A 150 -3.32 -8.09 -12.45
N VAL A 151 -4.53 -7.56 -12.24
CA VAL A 151 -5.55 -7.40 -13.29
C VAL A 151 -5.04 -6.46 -14.38
N PHE A 152 -4.43 -5.34 -14.02
CA PHE A 152 -3.86 -4.42 -15.00
C PHE A 152 -2.82 -5.10 -15.87
N TYR A 153 -1.85 -5.79 -15.25
CA TYR A 153 -0.77 -6.44 -15.98
C TYR A 153 -1.32 -7.57 -16.88
N TRP A 154 -2.30 -8.33 -16.39
CA TRP A 154 -3.00 -9.35 -17.17
C TRP A 154 -3.67 -8.76 -18.40
N CYS A 155 -4.50 -7.72 -18.24
CA CYS A 155 -5.16 -7.03 -19.35
C CYS A 155 -4.14 -6.47 -20.35
N ALA A 156 -3.10 -5.79 -19.87
CA ALA A 156 -2.03 -5.26 -20.71
C ALA A 156 -1.31 -6.36 -21.50
N SER A 157 -1.11 -7.55 -20.90
CA SER A 157 -0.49 -8.68 -21.56
C SER A 157 -1.36 -9.27 -22.67
N VAL A 158 -2.67 -9.44 -22.44
CA VAL A 158 -3.63 -9.96 -23.43
C VAL A 158 -3.78 -9.01 -24.61
N MET A 159 -3.69 -7.70 -24.38
CA MET A 159 -3.81 -6.67 -25.42
C MET A 159 -2.50 -6.46 -26.20
N SER A 160 -1.38 -7.03 -25.78
CA SER A 160 -0.09 -6.88 -26.45
C SER A 160 0.18 -8.03 -27.44
N ASP A 161 0.74 -7.71 -28.61
CA ASP A 161 0.98 -8.67 -29.70
C ASP A 161 1.89 -9.84 -29.29
N SER A 162 1.54 -11.05 -29.73
CA SER A 162 2.13 -12.33 -29.29
C SER A 162 3.59 -12.52 -29.73
N GLU A 163 4.02 -11.88 -30.81
CA GLU A 163 5.41 -11.94 -31.30
C GLU A 163 6.41 -11.27 -30.33
N THR A 164 5.98 -10.26 -29.57
CA THR A 164 6.85 -9.58 -28.57
C THR A 164 6.94 -10.35 -27.24
N PHE A 165 6.01 -11.26 -26.97
CA PHE A 165 5.93 -12.02 -25.72
C PHE A 165 6.75 -13.32 -25.77
N SER A 166 6.86 -13.96 -26.94
CA SER A 166 7.58 -15.23 -27.13
C SER A 166 9.10 -15.06 -27.15
N ASP A 167 9.63 -14.00 -27.78
CA ASP A 167 11.09 -13.76 -27.89
C ASP A 167 11.79 -13.54 -26.54
N SER A 168 11.09 -12.97 -25.55
CA SER A 168 11.63 -12.79 -24.19
C SER A 168 11.66 -14.08 -23.36
N ALA A 169 10.75 -15.02 -23.64
CA ALA A 169 10.71 -16.34 -23.00
C ALA A 169 11.78 -17.28 -23.60
N ALA A 170 11.92 -17.28 -24.92
CA ALA A 170 12.92 -18.08 -25.62
C ALA A 170 14.37 -17.65 -25.31
N SER A 171 14.61 -16.35 -25.09
CA SER A 171 15.93 -15.85 -24.67
C SER A 171 16.31 -16.19 -23.21
N ALA A 172 15.39 -16.70 -22.38
CA ALA A 172 15.67 -17.11 -21.01
C ALA A 172 16.12 -18.59 -20.91
N GLU A 173 15.89 -19.37 -21.97
CA GLU A 173 16.24 -20.79 -22.05
C GLU A 173 17.61 -21.06 -22.73
N ASN A 174 18.21 -20.03 -23.35
CA ASN A 174 19.58 -20.04 -23.90
C ASN A 174 20.57 -19.24 -23.04
#